data_AF-A0A7Y5F9J0-F1
#
_entry.id   AF-A0A7Y5F9J0-F1
#
_cell.length_a   1.000
_cell.length_b   1.000
_cell.length_c   1.000
_cell.angle_alpha   90.00
_cell.angle_beta   90.00
_cell.angle_gamma   90.00
#
_symmetry.space_group_name_H-M   'P 1'
#
loop_
_entity.id
_entity.type
_entity.pdbx_description
1 polymer ?
#
loop_
_entity_poly.entity_id
_entity_poly.type
_entity_poly.pdbx_seq_one_letter_code
_entity_poly.pdbx_strand_id
1 'polypeptide(L)'
;MLRRGWIACLFVALLVASAPAHGEVTVSITISGPVEELVPILQKLQELGLGGATATADPLKLNVHSVMTEEEKAAAPADATQPAIKSVTVEPASAKAGENVLITAIVADPNRAIDTVAATVGDSKVDLFDNGTEGDVTAGDGVWSRSTALPAALAAGEVAVAVNAYNANGEAVQAPGADGQPAPLTAAATLTVTL
;
A
#
# COMPACT_ATOMS: atom_id res chain seq x y z
N MET A 1 64.07 35.56 -37.61
CA MET A 1 63.43 35.80 -38.92
C MET A 1 62.43 34.66 -39.15
N LEU A 2 61.19 34.79 -38.71
CA LEU A 2 60.01 35.16 -39.50
C LEU A 2 59.72 34.21 -40.70
N ARG A 3 58.72 33.33 -40.51
CA ARG A 3 57.48 33.18 -41.32
C ARG A 3 57.16 31.78 -41.87
N ARG A 4 55.87 31.45 -41.66
CA ARG A 4 54.89 30.85 -42.59
C ARG A 4 54.89 29.33 -42.77
N GLY A 5 53.68 28.76 -42.72
CA GLY A 5 53.35 27.57 -43.50
C GLY A 5 52.32 26.66 -42.84
N TRP A 6 51.08 27.10 -42.77
CA TRP A 6 49.91 26.25 -42.51
C TRP A 6 49.60 25.38 -43.75
N ILE A 7 49.01 24.20 -43.49
CA ILE A 7 48.26 23.29 -44.41
C ILE A 7 49.08 22.19 -45.15
N ALA A 8 48.92 20.93 -44.71
CA ALA A 8 48.29 19.82 -45.47
C ALA A 8 48.74 18.43 -44.99
N CYS A 9 47.86 17.43 -45.16
CA CYS A 9 48.04 15.97 -45.02
C CYS A 9 48.10 15.46 -43.56
N LEU A 10 47.01 14.99 -42.92
CA LEU A 10 46.09 13.90 -43.27
C LEU A 10 46.82 12.63 -43.74
N PHE A 11 46.95 11.65 -42.84
CA PHE A 11 46.80 10.17 -42.99
C PHE A 11 47.51 9.48 -41.79
N VAL A 12 46.76 9.14 -40.74
CA VAL A 12 46.27 7.78 -40.42
C VAL A 12 47.41 6.80 -40.07
N ALA A 13 47.52 6.49 -38.77
CA ALA A 13 47.92 5.17 -38.25
C ALA A 13 47.69 5.15 -36.71
N LEU A 14 46.43 5.17 -36.29
CA LEU A 14 46.07 4.87 -34.90
C LEU A 14 46.07 3.35 -34.74
N LEU A 15 47.06 2.84 -34.02
CA LEU A 15 47.24 1.44 -33.69
C LEU A 15 46.03 0.94 -32.88
N VAL A 16 45.28 0.00 -33.46
CA VAL A 16 44.12 -0.64 -32.82
C VAL A 16 44.62 -1.59 -31.73
N ALA A 17 44.38 -1.23 -30.47
CA ALA A 17 44.38 -2.16 -29.36
C ALA A 17 42.98 -2.81 -29.28
N SER A 18 42.84 -4.02 -29.81
CA SER A 18 41.61 -4.80 -29.70
C SER A 18 41.62 -5.59 -28.38
N ALA A 19 40.95 -5.07 -27.35
CA ALA A 19 40.52 -5.86 -26.20
C ALA A 19 39.10 -6.39 -26.47
N PRO A 20 38.81 -7.70 -26.32
CA PRO A 20 37.44 -8.18 -26.37
C PRO A 20 36.73 -7.76 -25.08
N ALA A 21 35.86 -6.75 -25.18
CA ALA A 21 34.89 -6.43 -24.14
C ALA A 21 33.79 -7.49 -24.16
N HIS A 22 33.91 -8.52 -23.32
CA HIS A 22 32.80 -9.41 -23.02
C HIS A 22 31.81 -8.64 -22.12
N GLY A 23 30.78 -8.05 -22.73
CA GLY A 23 29.65 -7.51 -22.01
C GLY A 23 28.83 -8.67 -21.45
N GLU A 24 28.88 -8.88 -20.14
CA GLU A 24 27.98 -9.79 -19.44
C GLU A 24 26.57 -9.16 -19.45
N VAL A 25 25.62 -9.85 -20.09
CA VAL A 25 24.24 -9.38 -20.20
C VAL A 25 23.43 -10.04 -19.10
N THR A 26 23.12 -9.27 -18.05
CA THR A 26 22.24 -9.72 -16.96
C THR A 26 20.79 -9.40 -17.31
N VAL A 27 19.94 -10.42 -17.41
CA VAL A 27 18.49 -10.25 -17.60
C VAL A 27 17.77 -10.64 -16.31
N SER A 28 17.08 -9.70 -15.69
CA SER A 28 16.23 -9.94 -14.51
C SER A 28 14.77 -10.01 -14.95
N ILE A 29 14.12 -11.15 -14.69
CA ILE A 29 12.70 -11.35 -15.00
C ILE A 29 11.97 -11.53 -13.67
N THR A 30 10.99 -10.66 -13.40
CA THR A 30 10.11 -10.77 -12.25
C THR A 30 8.80 -11.40 -12.71
N ILE A 31 8.45 -12.56 -12.15
CA ILE A 31 7.19 -13.25 -12.41
C ILE A 31 6.37 -13.18 -11.13
N SER A 32 5.15 -12.66 -11.22
CA SER A 32 4.22 -12.51 -10.10
C SER A 32 2.89 -13.14 -10.45
N GLY A 33 2.33 -13.94 -9.54
CA GLY A 33 1.08 -14.66 -9.75
C GLY A 33 0.81 -15.61 -8.59
N PRO A 34 -0.40 -16.21 -8.53
CA PRO A 34 -0.73 -17.20 -7.52
C PRO A 34 0.18 -18.43 -7.66
N VAL A 35 0.52 -19.07 -6.54
CA VAL A 35 1.51 -20.17 -6.51
C VAL A 35 1.11 -21.33 -7.42
N GLU A 36 -0.19 -21.59 -7.58
CA GLU A 36 -0.68 -22.66 -8.46
C GLU A 36 -0.40 -22.37 -9.95
N GLU A 37 -0.31 -21.11 -10.34
CA GLU A 37 0.08 -20.69 -11.71
C GLU A 37 1.59 -20.61 -11.89
N LEU A 38 2.33 -20.30 -10.82
CA LEU A 38 3.78 -20.21 -10.87
C LEU A 38 4.47 -21.58 -10.93
N VAL A 39 3.92 -22.60 -10.25
CA VAL A 39 4.48 -23.96 -10.26
C VAL A 39 4.67 -24.55 -11.66
N PRO A 40 3.67 -24.57 -12.56
CA PRO A 40 3.86 -25.10 -13.91
C PRO A 40 4.82 -24.23 -14.75
N ILE A 41 4.90 -22.92 -14.50
CA ILE A 41 5.84 -22.01 -15.17
C ILE A 41 7.28 -22.31 -14.72
N LEU A 42 7.50 -22.48 -13.42
CA LEU A 42 8.81 -22.81 -12.85
C LEU A 42 9.27 -24.20 -13.30
N GLN A 43 8.38 -25.19 -13.39
CA GLN A 43 8.69 -26.51 -13.94
C GLN A 43 9.11 -26.44 -15.41
N LYS A 44 8.40 -25.66 -16.24
CA LYS A 44 8.80 -25.43 -17.64
C LYS A 44 10.13 -24.70 -17.78
N LEU A 45 10.40 -23.72 -16.92
CA LEU A 45 11.70 -23.02 -16.92
C LEU A 45 12.83 -23.98 -16.51
N GLN A 46 12.58 -24.86 -15.55
CA GLN A 46 13.52 -25.91 -15.15
C GLN A 46 13.73 -26.95 -16.26
N GLU A 47 12.69 -27.35 -16.98
CA GLU A 47 12.77 -28.21 -18.18
C GLU A 47 13.58 -27.57 -19.32
N LEU A 48 13.54 -26.23 -19.43
CA LEU A 48 14.35 -25.45 -20.36
C LEU A 48 15.82 -25.30 -19.89
N GLY A 49 16.21 -25.96 -18.80
CA GLY A 49 17.58 -25.99 -18.28
C GLY A 49 17.93 -24.80 -17.40
N LEU A 50 16.98 -23.92 -17.10
CA LEU A 50 17.20 -22.78 -16.19
C LEU A 50 16.93 -23.25 -14.76
N GLY A 51 18.00 -23.49 -13.99
CA GLY A 51 17.90 -23.78 -12.55
C GLY A 51 18.32 -25.19 -12.12
N GLY A 52 19.08 -25.92 -12.93
CA GLY A 52 19.52 -27.27 -12.56
C GLY A 52 20.89 -27.68 -13.09
N ALA A 53 21.97 -27.16 -12.51
CA ALA A 53 23.23 -27.91 -12.29
C ALA A 53 24.26 -27.05 -11.53
N THR A 54 25.12 -27.77 -10.82
CA THR A 54 26.21 -27.33 -9.93
C THR A 54 27.05 -26.16 -10.43
N ALA A 55 27.44 -25.35 -9.44
CA ALA A 55 28.34 -24.20 -9.50
C ALA A 55 29.58 -24.39 -10.40
N THR A 56 29.46 -24.01 -11.66
CA THR A 56 30.54 -23.44 -12.48
C THR A 56 29.96 -22.95 -13.80
N ALA A 57 29.93 -21.62 -13.95
CA ALA A 57 29.62 -20.87 -15.17
C ALA A 57 28.18 -20.98 -15.72
N ASP A 58 27.25 -20.21 -15.13
CA ASP A 58 26.00 -19.85 -15.82
C ASP A 58 25.62 -18.38 -15.47
N PRO A 59 25.50 -17.47 -16.46
CA PRO A 59 25.21 -16.04 -16.24
C PRO A 59 23.78 -15.73 -15.78
N LEU A 60 22.91 -16.73 -15.60
CA LEU A 60 21.50 -16.51 -15.25
C LEU A 60 21.21 -16.95 -13.81
N LYS A 61 21.53 -16.06 -12.85
CA LYS A 61 21.05 -16.20 -11.46
C LYS A 61 19.57 -15.80 -11.38
N LEU A 62 18.72 -16.81 -11.18
CA LEU A 62 17.30 -16.62 -10.87
C LEU A 62 17.17 -16.44 -9.35
N ASN A 63 17.13 -15.18 -8.89
CA ASN A 63 16.87 -14.84 -7.49
C ASN A 63 15.36 -14.80 -7.23
N VAL A 64 14.79 -15.94 -6.81
CA VAL A 64 13.37 -16.04 -6.46
C VAL A 64 13.15 -15.41 -5.07
N HIS A 65 12.62 -14.19 -5.05
CA HIS A 65 12.11 -13.58 -3.82
C HIS A 65 10.66 -13.98 -3.69
N SER A 66 10.38 -15.00 -2.88
CA SER A 66 9.02 -15.34 -2.47
C SER A 66 8.56 -14.31 -1.46
N VAL A 67 7.74 -13.36 -1.89
CA VAL A 67 7.01 -12.49 -0.97
C VAL A 67 5.78 -13.29 -0.53
N MET A 68 5.76 -13.72 0.73
CA MET A 68 4.50 -14.08 1.36
C MET A 68 3.70 -12.80 1.53
N THR A 69 2.82 -12.52 0.59
CA THR A 69 1.66 -11.69 0.91
C THR A 69 0.79 -12.53 1.82
N GLU A 70 0.68 -12.04 3.06
CA GLU A 70 -0.27 -12.50 4.05
C GLU A 70 -1.65 -12.71 3.42
N GLU A 71 -2.32 -13.74 3.90
CA GLU A 71 -3.71 -14.02 3.60
C GLU A 71 -4.57 -12.79 3.91
N GLU A 72 -4.85 -11.96 2.91
CA GLU A 72 -6.14 -11.30 2.82
C GLU A 72 -6.81 -11.82 1.57
N LYS A 73 -7.54 -12.93 1.76
CA LYS A 73 -8.54 -13.45 0.84
C LYS A 73 -9.44 -12.29 0.45
N ALA A 74 -9.16 -11.75 -0.73
CA ALA A 74 -10.01 -10.82 -1.44
C ALA A 74 -11.45 -11.34 -1.40
N ALA A 75 -12.28 -10.72 -0.56
CA ALA A 75 -13.66 -10.53 -0.94
C ALA A 75 -13.59 -9.82 -2.29
N ALA A 76 -14.10 -10.48 -3.34
CA ALA A 76 -14.35 -9.84 -4.63
C ALA A 76 -15.02 -8.49 -4.34
N PRO A 77 -14.58 -7.39 -4.97
CA PRO A 77 -15.04 -6.07 -4.56
C PRO A 77 -16.56 -6.03 -4.71
N ALA A 78 -17.25 -5.86 -3.59
CA ALA A 78 -18.57 -5.26 -3.60
C ALA A 78 -18.35 -3.88 -4.25
N ASP A 79 -18.70 -3.81 -5.53
CA ASP A 79 -18.72 -2.62 -6.38
C ASP A 79 -17.62 -1.59 -6.08
N ALA A 80 -16.41 -1.82 -6.62
CA ALA A 80 -15.24 -0.92 -6.48
C ALA A 80 -15.46 0.51 -7.04
N THR A 81 -16.66 0.82 -7.50
CA THR A 81 -17.07 2.15 -7.97
C THR A 81 -17.80 2.96 -6.91
N GLN A 82 -18.16 2.36 -5.76
CA GLN A 82 -18.91 3.04 -4.71
C GLN A 82 -18.03 3.33 -3.48
N PRO A 83 -18.32 4.41 -2.73
CA PRO A 83 -17.60 4.71 -1.50
C PRO A 83 -17.90 3.65 -0.43
N ALA A 84 -16.87 3.19 0.27
CA ALA A 84 -16.98 2.18 1.31
C ALA A 84 -15.94 2.38 2.42
N ILE A 85 -16.31 2.10 3.67
CA ILE A 85 -15.36 1.95 4.78
C ILE A 85 -15.09 0.46 4.90
N LYS A 86 -13.88 0.03 4.54
CA LYS A 86 -13.50 -1.39 4.48
C LYS A 86 -13.27 -1.98 5.86
N SER A 87 -12.59 -1.23 6.72
CA SER A 87 -12.27 -1.66 8.07
C SER A 87 -12.08 -0.47 9.00
N VAL A 88 -12.32 -0.70 10.28
CA VAL A 88 -12.02 0.23 11.37
C VAL A 88 -11.24 -0.54 12.42
N THR A 89 -10.16 0.05 12.91
CA THR A 89 -9.29 -0.52 13.93
C THR A 89 -8.98 0.53 14.98
N VAL A 90 -8.73 0.07 16.21
CA VAL A 90 -8.39 0.92 17.34
C VAL A 90 -7.19 0.29 18.04
N GLU A 91 -6.11 1.05 18.19
CA GLU A 91 -4.87 0.60 18.82
C GLU A 91 -4.44 1.54 19.96
N PRO A 92 -4.22 1.04 21.18
CA PRO A 92 -4.50 -0.33 21.62
C PRO A 92 -6.00 -0.65 21.65
N ALA A 93 -6.35 -1.93 21.43
CA ALA A 93 -7.75 -2.40 21.47
C ALA A 93 -8.35 -2.39 22.90
N SER A 94 -7.51 -2.16 23.92
CA SER A 94 -7.93 -1.88 25.28
C SER A 94 -7.14 -0.72 25.87
N ALA A 95 -7.84 0.20 26.53
CA ALA A 95 -7.25 1.41 27.10
C ALA A 95 -8.11 1.92 28.27
N LYS A 96 -7.55 2.82 29.09
CA LYS A 96 -8.31 3.50 30.15
C LYS A 96 -8.92 4.79 29.66
N ALA A 97 -9.98 5.25 30.32
CA ALA A 97 -10.51 6.59 30.09
C ALA A 97 -9.40 7.65 30.26
N GLY A 98 -9.26 8.56 29.29
CA GLY A 98 -8.20 9.56 29.25
C GLY A 98 -6.89 9.13 28.58
N GLU A 99 -6.69 7.84 28.28
CA GLU A 99 -5.52 7.38 27.53
C GLU A 99 -5.67 7.63 26.03
N ASN A 100 -4.54 7.79 25.34
CA ASN A 100 -4.54 7.95 23.88
C ASN A 100 -4.73 6.61 23.18
N VAL A 101 -5.59 6.61 22.17
CA VAL A 101 -5.77 5.51 21.22
C VAL A 101 -5.63 6.05 19.80
N LEU A 102 -5.07 5.23 18.91
CA LEU A 102 -5.05 5.45 17.48
C LEU A 102 -6.28 4.79 16.86
N ILE A 103 -7.15 5.60 16.26
CA ILE A 103 -8.29 5.12 15.48
C ILE A 103 -7.89 5.18 14.02
N THR A 104 -8.04 4.07 13.31
CA THR A 104 -7.67 3.95 11.89
C THR A 104 -8.82 3.34 11.10
N ALA A 105 -9.21 3.98 10.00
CA ALA A 105 -10.26 3.54 9.09
C ALA A 105 -9.72 3.46 7.66
N ILE A 106 -9.87 2.30 7.02
CA ILE A 106 -9.52 2.12 5.61
C ILE A 106 -10.73 2.44 4.75
N VAL A 107 -10.61 3.46 3.91
CA VAL A 107 -11.70 4.01 3.10
C VAL A 107 -11.39 3.84 1.62
N ALA A 108 -12.34 3.28 0.89
CA ALA A 108 -12.37 3.34 -0.57
C ALA A 108 -13.30 4.46 -1.00
N ASP A 109 -12.78 5.41 -1.78
CA ASP A 109 -13.58 6.50 -2.35
C ASP A 109 -13.16 6.81 -3.80
N PRO A 110 -13.51 5.94 -4.76
CA PRO A 110 -13.10 6.11 -6.15
C PRO A 110 -13.65 7.40 -6.80
N ASN A 111 -14.78 7.91 -6.32
CA ASN A 111 -15.47 9.08 -6.90
C ASN A 111 -15.24 10.37 -6.11
N ARG A 112 -14.41 10.34 -5.04
CA ARG A 112 -14.17 11.49 -4.16
C ARG A 112 -15.45 12.09 -3.59
N ALA A 113 -16.38 11.21 -3.18
CA ALA A 113 -17.65 11.59 -2.57
C ALA A 113 -17.50 11.93 -1.08
N ILE A 114 -16.44 11.42 -0.43
CA ILE A 114 -16.11 11.62 0.97
C ILE A 114 -15.13 12.79 1.08
N ASP A 115 -15.47 13.74 1.93
CA ASP A 115 -14.62 14.90 2.25
C ASP A 115 -14.11 14.83 3.70
N THR A 116 -14.91 14.31 4.61
CA THR A 116 -14.56 14.19 6.03
C THR A 116 -14.95 12.81 6.56
N VAL A 117 -14.08 12.19 7.34
CA VAL A 117 -14.37 10.98 8.11
C VAL A 117 -14.28 11.31 9.58
N ALA A 118 -15.24 10.87 10.39
CA ALA A 118 -15.20 11.09 11.83
C ALA A 118 -15.55 9.82 12.60
N ALA A 119 -14.83 9.61 13.70
CA ALA A 119 -15.10 8.58 14.68
C ALA A 119 -15.91 9.15 15.85
N THR A 120 -16.79 8.32 16.41
CA THR A 120 -17.57 8.61 17.61
C THR A 120 -17.27 7.53 18.65
N VAL A 121 -16.85 7.96 19.84
CA VAL A 121 -16.55 7.08 20.98
C VAL A 121 -17.31 7.60 22.20
N GLY A 122 -18.32 6.86 22.64
CA GLY A 122 -19.29 7.37 23.61
C GLY A 122 -20.00 8.62 23.07
N ASP A 123 -19.92 9.73 23.80
CA ASP A 123 -20.50 11.03 23.40
C ASP A 123 -19.52 11.95 22.66
N SER A 124 -18.28 11.51 22.44
CA SER A 124 -17.23 12.32 21.81
C SER A 124 -17.09 12.00 20.34
N LYS A 125 -17.07 13.04 19.51
CA LYS A 125 -16.82 12.97 18.07
C LYS A 125 -15.43 13.53 17.76
N VAL A 126 -14.70 12.82 16.90
CA VAL A 126 -13.31 13.12 16.55
C VAL A 126 -13.15 12.94 15.04
N ASP A 127 -12.71 13.98 14.34
CA ASP A 127 -12.42 13.89 12.90
C ASP A 127 -11.12 13.09 12.68
N LEU A 128 -11.11 12.23 11.67
CA LEU A 128 -9.94 11.48 11.19
C LEU A 128 -9.32 12.19 9.99
N PHE A 129 -8.04 11.94 9.70
CA PHE A 129 -7.33 12.58 8.60
C PHE A 129 -6.52 11.59 7.77
N ASP A 130 -6.42 11.84 6.46
CA ASP A 130 -5.59 11.13 5.47
C ASP A 130 -4.59 12.13 4.85
N ASN A 131 -3.79 12.75 5.70
CA ASN A 131 -2.92 13.89 5.36
C ASN A 131 -1.46 13.73 5.86
N GLY A 132 -1.09 12.55 6.36
CA GLY A 132 0.21 12.22 6.94
C GLY A 132 0.46 12.88 8.29
N THR A 133 -0.59 13.23 9.04
CA THR A 133 -0.49 13.88 10.36
C THR A 133 -1.46 13.28 11.37
N GLU A 134 -1.33 13.69 12.64
CA GLU A 134 -2.22 13.30 13.75
C GLU A 134 -2.35 11.78 14.01
N GLY A 135 -1.45 10.96 13.50
CA GLY A 135 -1.53 9.49 13.60
C GLY A 135 -1.51 8.81 12.24
N ASP A 136 -1.77 9.57 11.17
CA ASP A 136 -1.62 9.11 9.81
C ASP A 136 -0.16 9.13 9.37
N VAL A 137 0.25 8.01 8.77
CA VAL A 137 1.62 7.76 8.33
C VAL A 137 1.84 8.22 6.89
N THR A 138 0.84 8.04 6.01
CA THR A 138 0.97 8.27 4.58
C THR A 138 -0.22 9.05 4.05
N ALA A 139 0.01 10.31 3.68
CA ALA A 139 -1.04 11.15 3.12
C ALA A 139 -1.60 10.61 1.79
N GLY A 140 -2.92 10.55 1.69
CA GLY A 140 -3.67 10.26 0.47
C GLY A 140 -3.67 8.79 0.08
N ASP A 141 -3.44 7.87 1.01
CA ASP A 141 -3.46 6.43 0.77
C ASP A 141 -4.84 5.79 1.04
N GLY A 142 -5.82 6.59 1.47
CA GLY A 142 -7.16 6.13 1.84
C GLY A 142 -7.23 5.57 3.26
N VAL A 143 -6.17 5.73 4.07
CA VAL A 143 -6.14 5.36 5.48
C VAL A 143 -6.34 6.61 6.33
N TRP A 144 -7.57 6.75 6.82
CA TRP A 144 -7.95 7.88 7.66
C TRP A 144 -7.66 7.52 9.11
N SER A 145 -6.81 8.27 9.79
CA SER A 145 -6.47 7.96 11.17
C SER A 145 -6.30 9.17 12.07
N ARG A 146 -6.39 8.91 13.37
CA ARG A 146 -6.11 9.90 14.41
C ARG A 146 -5.79 9.28 15.76
N SER A 147 -4.76 9.79 16.41
CA SER A 147 -4.47 9.60 17.82
C SER A 147 -5.29 10.58 18.66
N THR A 148 -6.18 10.07 19.51
CA THR A 148 -7.03 10.87 20.39
C THR A 148 -7.09 10.29 21.79
N ALA A 149 -7.21 11.16 22.80
CA ALA A 149 -7.49 10.73 24.17
C ALA A 149 -8.94 10.23 24.27
N LEU A 150 -9.14 9.11 24.96
CA LEU A 150 -10.47 8.62 25.30
C LEU A 150 -11.17 9.60 26.26
N PRO A 151 -12.49 9.78 26.15
CA PRO A 151 -13.22 10.66 27.07
C PRO A 151 -13.03 10.24 28.53
N ALA A 152 -12.73 11.19 29.42
CA ALA A 152 -12.51 10.88 30.83
C ALA A 152 -13.76 10.35 31.56
N ALA A 153 -14.95 10.63 31.02
CA ALA A 153 -16.23 10.15 31.54
C ALA A 153 -16.67 8.79 30.96
N LEU A 154 -15.84 8.15 30.13
CA LEU A 154 -16.16 6.88 29.49
C LEU A 154 -16.21 5.77 30.56
N ALA A 155 -17.33 5.06 30.64
CA ALA A 155 -17.49 3.94 31.57
C ALA A 155 -16.62 2.75 31.14
N ALA A 156 -16.15 1.96 32.12
CA ALA A 156 -15.45 0.71 31.84
C ALA A 156 -16.41 -0.32 31.22
N GLY A 157 -15.89 -1.12 30.28
CA GLY A 157 -16.64 -2.09 29.50
C GLY A 157 -16.32 -2.02 28.01
N GLU A 158 -17.08 -2.76 27.20
CA GLU A 158 -16.98 -2.70 25.75
C GLU A 158 -17.75 -1.49 25.21
N VAL A 159 -17.09 -0.69 24.39
CA VAL A 159 -17.68 0.45 23.69
C VAL A 159 -17.46 0.30 22.19
N ALA A 160 -18.47 0.67 21.41
CA ALA A 160 -18.35 0.75 19.96
C ALA A 160 -17.70 2.09 19.58
N VAL A 161 -16.68 2.02 18.72
CA VAL A 161 -16.10 3.16 18.01
C VAL A 161 -16.75 3.20 16.63
N ALA A 162 -17.75 4.06 16.46
CA ALA A 162 -18.49 4.20 15.20
C ALA A 162 -17.80 5.22 14.30
N VAL A 163 -17.54 4.87 13.04
CA VAL A 163 -16.95 5.75 12.04
C VAL A 163 -17.98 6.08 10.98
N ASN A 164 -18.08 7.35 10.63
CA ASN A 164 -19.03 7.91 9.67
C ASN A 164 -18.29 8.74 8.63
N ALA A 165 -18.71 8.65 7.37
CA ALA A 165 -18.21 9.47 6.28
C ALA A 165 -19.20 10.59 5.91
N TYR A 166 -18.67 11.77 5.58
CA TYR A 166 -19.42 12.98 5.24
C TYR A 166 -18.90 13.60 3.93
N ASN A 167 -19.80 14.20 3.16
CA ASN A 167 -19.48 14.95 1.95
C ASN A 167 -19.04 16.39 2.28
N ALA A 168 -18.64 17.17 1.26
CA ALA A 168 -18.19 18.56 1.42
C ALA A 168 -19.27 19.52 1.97
N ASN A 169 -20.55 19.12 1.99
CA ASN A 169 -21.63 19.89 2.60
C ASN A 169 -21.84 19.52 4.09
N GLY A 170 -21.08 18.56 4.62
CA GLY A 170 -21.23 18.01 5.96
C GLY A 170 -22.36 17.00 6.12
N GLU A 171 -22.95 16.53 5.01
CA GLU A 171 -24.01 15.52 5.02
C GLU A 171 -23.41 14.12 4.99
N ALA A 172 -24.05 13.15 5.66
CA ALA A 172 -23.57 11.77 5.67
C ALA A 172 -23.61 11.18 4.25
N VAL A 173 -22.46 10.65 3.80
CA VAL A 173 -22.36 9.93 2.52
C VAL A 173 -23.26 8.70 2.60
N GLN A 174 -24.06 8.49 1.55
CA GLN A 174 -24.95 7.33 1.46
C GLN A 174 -24.28 6.22 0.66
N ALA A 175 -24.39 5.00 1.15
CA ALA A 175 -23.98 3.77 0.46
C ALA A 175 -25.14 2.78 0.44
N PRO A 176 -25.15 1.78 -0.45
CA PRO A 176 -26.16 0.72 -0.43
C PRO A 176 -26.13 -0.01 0.91
N GLY A 177 -27.23 0.08 1.66
CA GLY A 177 -27.44 -0.66 2.89
C GLY A 177 -27.65 -2.15 2.63
N ALA A 178 -27.69 -2.93 3.70
CA ALA A 178 -27.89 -4.39 3.62
C ALA A 178 -29.23 -4.79 2.97
N ASP A 179 -30.21 -3.87 2.98
CA ASP A 179 -31.52 -4.00 2.34
C ASP A 179 -31.58 -3.43 0.91
N GLY A 180 -30.44 -2.94 0.40
CA GLY A 180 -30.33 -2.28 -0.90
C GLY A 180 -30.88 -0.85 -0.93
N GLN A 181 -31.32 -0.30 0.21
CA GLN A 181 -31.69 1.12 0.32
C GLN A 181 -30.48 1.98 0.67
N PRO A 182 -30.42 3.24 0.22
CA PRO A 182 -29.37 4.15 0.65
C PRO A 182 -29.37 4.32 2.17
N ALA A 183 -28.23 4.03 2.80
CA ALA A 183 -28.02 4.21 4.23
C ALA A 183 -26.71 4.99 4.48
N PRO A 184 -26.58 5.68 5.62
CA PRO A 184 -25.33 6.36 5.97
C PRO A 184 -24.15 5.39 5.95
N LEU A 185 -23.08 5.78 5.28
CA LEU A 185 -21.85 5.01 5.21
C LEU A 185 -21.18 5.02 6.58
N THR A 186 -21.34 3.90 7.28
CA THR A 186 -20.83 3.72 8.64
C THR A 186 -20.13 2.38 8.80
N ALA A 187 -19.15 2.34 9.70
CA ALA A 187 -18.48 1.13 10.15
C ALA A 187 -18.18 1.26 11.64
N ALA A 188 -17.90 0.15 12.33
CA ALA A 188 -17.59 0.19 13.76
C ALA A 188 -16.49 -0.80 14.14
N ALA A 189 -15.74 -0.45 15.16
CA ALA A 189 -14.81 -1.32 15.87
C ALA A 189 -15.17 -1.40 17.36
N THR A 190 -14.75 -2.46 18.03
CA THR A 190 -14.93 -2.60 19.48
C THR A 190 -13.67 -2.18 20.21
N LEU A 191 -13.83 -1.38 21.26
CA LEU A 191 -12.77 -0.97 22.19
C LEU A 191 -13.14 -1.43 23.60
N THR A 192 -12.19 -2.02 24.33
CA THR A 192 -12.38 -2.39 25.73
C THR A 192 -11.82 -1.31 26.66
N VAL A 193 -12.71 -0.62 27.37
CA VAL A 193 -12.37 0.39 28.35
C VAL A 193 -12.09 -0.28 29.69
N THR A 194 -10.88 -0.09 30.22
CA THR A 194 -10.45 -0.64 31.51
C THR A 194 -10.45 0.42 32.62
N LEU A 195 -10.49 -0.02 33.87
CA LEU A 195 -10.43 0.82 35.08
C LEU A 195 -8.98 1.18 35.47
#